data_AF-A0A445JD76-F1
#
_entry.id   AF-A0A445JD76-F1
#
_cell.length_a   1.000
_cell.length_b   1.000
_cell.length_c   1.000
_cell.angle_alpha   90.00
_cell.angle_beta   90.00
_cell.angle_gamma   90.00
#
_symmetry.space_group_name_H-M   'P 1'
#
loop_
_entity.id
_entity.type
_entity.pdbx_description
1 polymer ?
#
loop_
_entity_poly.entity_id
_entity_poly.type
_entity_poly.pdbx_seq_one_letter_code
_entity_poly.pdbx_strand_id
1 'polypeptide(L)'
;MEDEVPHSEAQSSPLFGGHPSWKQREESFKLKSNMKVHCGFIQGGGAEMNRVDIKYVKKCKFVVASGIFDGYDLPHQPSNISLRSKELFCFLMVVDEVSLKFMRENGTVKEDRAGGKWVGIWRLVLLKHPPYDEPRRNGKVPKILTHRLFPQAQYSIWIDGKMELIVDPLLILERYLWRGKHTFAIAQHKHHRSIYEEADSNKRRKRYARPLIDLHMKIYYYEGMKPWSSNKKTNSDVPEGAVIIREHTAINNLFSCLWFNEVHLFTPRDQLSFGYVAYRLGDAFKFFMFLNCEYNSLFVLHPHTREHSSPIEWVKQLDELKKGNLKESRGGLGLFTPYPGDLDSVVLPNVTRTSKAG
;
A
#
# COMPACT_ATOMS: atom_id res chain seq x y z
N MET A 1 0.44 -13.30 14.12
CA MET A 1 1.01 -12.40 13.08
C MET A 1 1.36 -13.23 11.87
N GLU A 2 1.83 -14.47 12.09
CA GLU A 2 2.14 -15.40 11.03
C GLU A 2 0.92 -16.24 10.62
N ASP A 3 0.72 -16.41 9.31
CA ASP A 3 -0.25 -17.36 8.75
C ASP A 3 0.49 -18.70 8.45
N GLU A 4 -0.10 -19.85 8.82
CA GLU A 4 0.49 -21.19 8.61
C GLU A 4 0.51 -21.59 7.12
N VAL A 5 1.54 -22.32 6.70
CA VAL A 5 1.67 -22.84 5.33
C VAL A 5 0.71 -24.03 5.12
N PRO A 6 -0.17 -24.03 4.10
CA PRO A 6 -0.95 -25.22 3.77
C PRO A 6 0.00 -26.34 3.30
N HIS A 7 -0.03 -27.49 3.98
CA HIS A 7 0.71 -28.67 3.56
C HIS A 7 0.11 -29.28 2.28
N SER A 8 0.64 -28.91 1.11
CA SER A 8 0.75 -29.82 -0.05
C SER A 8 1.72 -29.30 -1.13
N GLU A 9 2.79 -30.08 -1.31
CA GLU A 9 3.64 -30.32 -2.49
C GLU A 9 4.43 -29.17 -3.16
N ALA A 10 5.74 -29.45 -3.28
CA ALA A 10 6.85 -28.76 -3.94
C ALA A 10 7.44 -27.51 -3.24
N GLN A 11 8.61 -27.75 -2.63
CA GLN A 11 9.72 -26.85 -2.23
C GLN A 11 9.75 -25.47 -2.93
N SER A 12 8.87 -24.55 -2.55
CA SER A 12 9.04 -23.12 -2.84
C SER A 12 9.29 -22.38 -1.52
N SER A 13 10.23 -21.44 -1.54
CA SER A 13 10.45 -20.57 -0.38
C SER A 13 9.15 -19.83 -0.03
N PRO A 14 8.78 -19.73 1.27
CA PRO A 14 7.56 -19.05 1.67
C PRO A 14 7.59 -17.60 1.18
N LEU A 15 6.54 -17.17 0.48
CA LEU A 15 6.35 -15.77 0.08
C LEU A 15 5.50 -15.05 1.11
N PHE A 16 5.83 -13.79 1.40
CA PHE A 16 5.07 -12.97 2.35
C PHE A 16 3.55 -12.99 2.13
N GLY A 17 3.12 -12.80 0.88
CA GLY A 17 1.73 -12.81 0.45
C GLY A 17 1.21 -14.19 0.02
N GLY A 18 2.01 -15.24 0.20
CA GLY A 18 1.66 -16.61 -0.22
C GLY A 18 1.58 -16.81 -1.71
N HIS A 19 0.93 -17.92 -2.08
CA HIS A 19 0.67 -18.29 -3.47
C HIS A 19 -0.85 -18.44 -3.67
N PRO A 20 -1.62 -17.34 -3.60
CA PRO A 20 -3.07 -17.42 -3.75
C PRO A 20 -3.43 -17.87 -5.17
N SER A 21 -4.17 -18.97 -5.27
CA SER A 21 -4.79 -19.40 -6.53
C SER A 21 -5.91 -18.44 -6.96
N TRP A 22 -6.27 -18.46 -8.25
CA TRP A 22 -7.42 -17.70 -8.76
C TRP A 22 -8.72 -18.03 -8.01
N LYS A 23 -8.94 -19.31 -7.66
CA LYS A 23 -10.11 -19.73 -6.88
C LYS A 23 -10.11 -19.11 -5.48
N GLN A 24 -8.98 -19.14 -4.77
CA GLN A 24 -8.86 -18.53 -3.44
C GLN A 24 -9.05 -17.01 -3.50
N ARG A 25 -8.51 -16.34 -4.52
CA ARG A 25 -8.78 -14.92 -4.77
C ARG A 25 -10.27 -14.67 -4.90
N GLU A 26 -10.98 -15.40 -5.75
CA GLU A 26 -12.41 -15.22 -5.96
C GLU A 26 -13.25 -15.51 -4.70
N GLU A 27 -12.86 -16.51 -3.92
CA GLU A 27 -13.49 -16.81 -2.62
C GLU A 27 -13.27 -15.70 -1.59
N SER A 28 -12.13 -15.01 -1.61
CA SER A 28 -11.80 -13.93 -0.67
C SER A 28 -12.70 -12.69 -0.83
N PHE A 29 -13.34 -12.50 -1.98
CA PHE A 29 -14.32 -11.43 -2.20
C PHE A 29 -15.76 -11.81 -1.81
N LYS A 30 -16.01 -13.08 -1.45
CA LYS A 30 -17.33 -13.55 -0.99
C LYS A 30 -17.44 -13.40 0.52
N LEU A 31 -18.06 -12.30 0.95
CA LEU A 31 -18.18 -11.96 2.38
C LEU A 31 -18.93 -13.02 3.18
N LYS A 32 -18.29 -13.51 4.24
CA LYS A 32 -18.88 -14.41 5.24
C LYS A 32 -18.48 -13.93 6.64
N SER A 33 -19.33 -14.17 7.63
CA SER A 33 -19.12 -13.69 9.01
C SER A 33 -17.84 -14.23 9.67
N ASN A 34 -17.37 -15.40 9.27
CA ASN A 34 -16.19 -16.08 9.81
C ASN A 34 -15.10 -16.36 8.76
N MET A 35 -15.03 -15.55 7.70
CA MET A 35 -14.04 -15.75 6.66
C MET A 35 -12.61 -15.56 7.17
N LYS A 36 -11.71 -16.45 6.75
CA LYS A 36 -10.27 -16.27 6.88
C LYS A 36 -9.72 -15.82 5.54
N VAL A 37 -8.95 -14.75 5.54
CA VAL A 37 -8.34 -14.19 4.33
C VAL A 37 -6.85 -14.12 4.54
N HIS A 38 -6.10 -14.64 3.58
CA HIS A 38 -4.65 -14.50 3.55
C HIS A 38 -4.29 -13.02 3.51
N CYS A 39 -3.40 -12.55 4.37
CA CYS A 39 -3.16 -11.11 4.54
C CYS A 39 -1.71 -10.78 4.87
N GLY A 40 -0.79 -11.37 4.08
CA GLY A 40 0.64 -11.20 4.29
C GLY A 40 1.16 -11.97 5.51
N PHE A 41 2.44 -11.76 5.83
CA PHE A 41 3.10 -12.35 6.99
C PHE A 41 3.04 -13.89 7.03
N ILE A 42 3.19 -14.59 5.91
CA ILE A 42 3.48 -16.04 6.00
C ILE A 42 4.77 -16.24 6.77
N GLN A 43 4.80 -17.25 7.63
CA GLN A 43 6.00 -17.61 8.38
C GLN A 43 7.18 -17.85 7.42
N GLY A 44 8.30 -17.16 7.66
CA GLY A 44 9.49 -17.19 6.81
C GLY A 44 9.38 -16.37 5.51
N GLY A 45 8.27 -15.65 5.30
CA GLY A 45 8.04 -14.81 4.13
C GLY A 45 8.70 -13.43 4.15
N GLY A 46 9.42 -13.08 5.23
CA GLY A 46 10.07 -11.79 5.42
C GLY A 46 9.22 -10.77 6.16
N ALA A 47 9.75 -9.54 6.27
CA ALA A 47 9.17 -8.43 7.05
C ALA A 47 9.07 -8.70 8.55
N GLU A 48 10.01 -9.46 9.13
CA GLU A 48 10.04 -9.69 10.56
C GLU A 48 10.41 -8.40 11.33
N MET A 49 9.63 -8.08 12.36
CA MET A 49 9.92 -6.99 13.29
C MET A 49 10.82 -7.46 14.44
N ASN A 50 11.66 -6.57 14.94
CA ASN A 50 12.46 -6.84 16.13
C ASN A 50 11.54 -7.02 17.37
N ARG A 51 11.91 -7.91 18.30
CA ARG A 51 11.19 -8.15 19.56
C ARG A 51 10.94 -6.88 20.37
N VAL A 52 11.91 -5.96 20.38
CA VAL A 52 11.78 -4.66 21.07
C VAL A 52 10.66 -3.82 20.44
N ASP A 53 10.58 -3.80 19.11
CA ASP A 53 9.55 -3.07 18.36
C ASP A 53 8.18 -3.74 18.54
N ILE A 54 8.10 -5.08 18.46
CA ILE A 54 6.89 -5.87 18.74
C ILE A 54 6.34 -5.54 20.14
N LYS A 55 7.22 -5.45 21.15
CA LYS A 55 6.81 -5.08 22.52
C LYS A 55 6.31 -3.64 22.58
N TYR A 56 6.99 -2.70 21.91
CA TYR A 56 6.62 -1.29 21.90
C TYR A 56 5.26 -1.06 21.25
N VAL A 57 4.95 -1.69 20.11
CA VAL A 57 3.71 -1.42 19.37
C VAL A 57 2.44 -1.99 20.04
N LYS A 58 2.59 -2.89 21.02
CA LYS A 58 1.44 -3.45 21.77
C LYS A 58 0.66 -2.41 22.58
N LYS A 59 1.27 -1.27 22.95
CA LYS A 59 0.57 -0.17 23.65
C LYS A 59 -0.06 0.84 22.69
N CYS A 60 0.23 0.78 21.39
CA CYS A 60 -0.17 1.80 20.44
C CYS A 60 -1.62 1.62 20.02
N LYS A 61 -2.53 2.43 20.55
CA LYS A 61 -3.94 2.49 20.15
C LYS A 61 -4.20 3.50 19.03
N PHE A 62 -3.43 4.58 18.99
CA PHE A 62 -3.45 5.57 17.94
C PHE A 62 -2.07 5.58 17.27
N VAL A 63 -2.04 5.49 15.95
CA VAL A 63 -0.78 5.37 15.19
C VAL A 63 -0.72 6.44 14.10
N VAL A 64 0.38 7.17 14.03
CA VAL A 64 0.81 7.81 12.80
C VAL A 64 1.92 6.94 12.23
N ALA A 65 1.73 6.43 11.02
CA ALA A 65 2.66 5.52 10.36
C ALA A 65 3.23 6.14 9.09
N SER A 66 4.52 5.94 8.87
CA SER A 66 5.19 6.24 7.61
C SER A 66 6.17 5.12 7.26
N GLY A 67 6.81 5.21 6.10
CA GLY A 67 7.88 4.28 5.77
C GLY A 67 8.83 4.80 4.70
N ILE A 68 10.09 4.38 4.82
CA ILE A 68 11.18 4.72 3.92
C ILE A 68 11.90 3.43 3.56
N PHE A 69 11.97 3.14 2.27
CA PHE A 69 12.60 1.94 1.73
C PHE A 69 13.62 2.37 0.70
N ASP A 70 14.72 1.61 0.61
CA ASP A 70 15.75 1.79 -0.41
C ASP A 70 16.36 3.22 -0.43
N GLY A 71 16.36 3.89 0.74
CA GLY A 71 16.89 5.24 0.91
C GLY A 71 16.17 6.31 0.08
N TYR A 72 14.93 6.06 -0.33
CA TYR A 72 14.21 6.89 -1.30
C TYR A 72 13.82 8.29 -0.80
N ASP A 73 13.67 8.42 0.52
CA ASP A 73 13.22 9.63 1.20
C ASP A 73 14.04 9.89 2.47
N LEU A 74 13.88 11.09 3.04
CA LEU A 74 14.41 11.45 4.36
C LEU A 74 13.29 11.48 5.41
N PRO A 75 13.60 11.19 6.68
CA PRO A 75 12.62 11.27 7.75
C PRO A 75 12.28 12.73 8.08
N HIS A 76 11.12 13.20 7.62
CA HIS A 76 10.61 14.55 7.94
C HIS A 76 9.88 14.56 9.28
N GLN A 77 10.19 15.53 10.15
CA GLN A 77 9.58 15.61 11.48
C GLN A 77 8.22 16.29 11.42
N PRO A 78 7.15 15.69 11.99
CA PRO A 78 5.88 16.37 12.14
C PRO A 78 6.04 17.69 12.91
N SER A 79 5.40 18.74 12.41
CA SER A 79 5.32 20.06 13.04
C SER A 79 3.91 20.32 13.57
N ASN A 80 3.77 21.24 14.53
CA ASN A 80 2.49 21.62 15.15
C ASN A 80 1.72 20.47 15.86
N ILE A 81 2.43 19.47 16.38
CA ILE A 81 1.82 18.41 17.18
C ILE A 81 1.65 18.87 18.64
N SER A 82 0.42 18.85 19.13
CA SER A 82 0.08 19.17 20.52
C SER A 82 0.71 18.17 21.51
N LEU A 83 0.88 18.59 22.77
CA LEU A 83 1.37 17.70 23.83
C LEU A 83 0.46 16.47 23.97
N ARG A 84 -0.86 16.67 23.89
CA ARG A 84 -1.85 15.59 23.97
C ARG A 84 -1.64 14.55 22.88
N SER A 85 -1.42 14.99 21.64
CA SER A 85 -1.20 14.06 20.51
C SER A 85 0.15 13.35 20.58
N LYS A 86 1.20 14.00 21.12
CA LYS A 86 2.49 13.34 21.38
C LYS A 86 2.38 12.20 22.41
N GLU A 87 1.50 12.33 23.40
CA GLU A 87 1.25 11.28 24.39
C GLU A 87 0.32 10.18 23.85
N LEU A 88 -0.68 10.55 23.05
CA LEU A 88 -1.71 9.65 22.58
C LEU A 88 -1.25 8.77 21.40
N PHE A 89 -0.52 9.37 20.44
CA PHE A 89 -0.13 8.69 19.20
C PHE A 89 1.28 8.09 19.30
N CYS A 90 1.40 6.86 18.81
CA CYS A 90 2.70 6.32 18.44
C CYS A 90 3.05 6.79 17.02
N PHE A 91 4.17 7.51 16.89
CA PHE A 91 4.75 7.89 15.60
C PHE A 91 5.73 6.80 15.17
N LEU A 92 5.34 5.99 14.20
CA LEU A 92 6.07 4.79 13.77
C LEU A 92 6.55 4.98 12.32
N MET A 93 7.84 4.83 12.09
CA MET A 93 8.42 4.88 10.75
C MET A 93 9.05 3.53 10.42
N VAL A 94 8.50 2.88 9.41
CA VAL A 94 8.91 1.55 9.00
C VAL A 94 10.02 1.66 7.96
N VAL A 95 11.16 1.02 8.22
CA VAL A 95 12.36 1.16 7.40
C VAL A 95 12.96 -0.19 7.04
N ASP A 96 13.64 -0.27 5.90
CA ASP A 96 14.53 -1.39 5.57
C ASP A 96 15.96 -1.15 6.06
N GLU A 97 16.82 -2.15 5.86
CA GLU A 97 18.22 -2.10 6.31
C GLU A 97 19.03 -1.03 5.59
N VAL A 98 18.76 -0.81 4.30
CA VAL A 98 19.41 0.22 3.47
C VAL A 98 19.10 1.60 4.04
N SER A 99 17.83 1.91 4.26
CA SER A 99 17.39 3.21 4.79
C SER A 99 17.88 3.43 6.21
N LEU A 100 17.84 2.40 7.07
CA LEU A 100 18.35 2.49 8.44
C LEU A 100 19.87 2.76 8.47
N LYS A 101 20.64 2.10 7.60
CA LYS A 101 22.09 2.32 7.48
C LYS A 101 22.37 3.76 7.09
N PHE A 102 21.70 4.26 6.06
CA PHE A 102 21.84 5.64 5.59
C PHE A 102 21.50 6.66 6.70
N MET A 103 20.41 6.46 7.44
CA MET A 103 20.04 7.34 8.57
C MET A 103 21.09 7.34 9.70
N ARG A 104 21.73 6.20 9.96
CA ARG A 104 22.81 6.07 10.95
C ARG A 104 24.07 6.79 10.52
N GLU A 105 24.46 6.67 9.26
CA GLU A 105 25.61 7.36 8.68
C GLU A 105 25.45 8.89 8.74
N ASN A 106 24.22 9.39 8.56
CA ASN A 106 23.89 10.80 8.73
C ASN A 106 23.79 11.26 10.21
N GLY A 107 24.04 10.39 11.19
CA GLY A 107 24.05 10.73 12.61
C GLY A 107 22.67 11.07 13.22
N THR A 108 21.57 10.78 12.52
CA THR A 108 20.21 11.17 12.94
C THR A 108 19.56 10.19 13.92
N VAL A 109 20.05 8.96 13.97
CA VAL A 109 19.45 7.86 14.74
C VAL A 109 19.92 7.89 16.19
N LYS A 110 18.97 7.91 17.13
CA LYS A 110 19.21 7.75 18.57
C LYS A 110 18.65 6.43 19.07
N GLU A 111 19.30 5.83 20.06
CA GLU A 111 18.84 4.59 20.69
C GLU A 111 18.44 4.86 22.16
N ASP A 112 17.27 4.37 22.57
CA ASP A 112 16.79 4.46 23.95
C ASP A 112 17.32 3.31 24.82
N ARG A 113 17.10 3.39 26.13
CA ARG A 113 17.58 2.37 27.10
C ARG A 113 17.02 0.97 26.87
N ALA A 114 15.88 0.84 26.18
CA ALA A 114 15.26 -0.43 25.86
C ALA A 114 15.73 -0.99 24.50
N GLY A 115 16.70 -0.34 23.83
CA GLY A 115 17.21 -0.72 22.51
C GLY A 115 16.34 -0.21 21.36
N GLY A 116 15.44 0.73 21.63
CA GLY A 116 14.57 1.31 20.62
C GLY A 116 15.27 2.42 19.83
N LYS A 117 15.16 2.38 18.51
CA LYS A 117 15.76 3.35 17.59
C LYS A 117 14.76 4.43 17.19
N TRP A 118 15.25 5.66 17.09
CA TRP A 118 14.46 6.86 16.89
C TRP A 118 15.12 7.86 15.95
N VAL A 119 14.32 8.61 15.21
CA VAL A 119 14.73 9.87 14.55
C VAL A 119 13.72 10.95 14.92
N GLY A 120 14.11 11.84 15.82
CA GLY A 120 13.20 12.79 16.45
C GLY A 120 12.02 12.09 17.13
N ILE A 121 10.78 12.40 16.74
CA ILE A 121 9.58 11.75 17.30
C ILE A 121 9.32 10.34 16.73
N TRP A 122 9.89 10.02 15.56
CA TRP A 122 9.64 8.75 14.89
C TRP A 122 10.36 7.60 15.58
N ARG A 123 9.60 6.60 16.04
CA ARG A 123 10.13 5.28 16.38
C ARG A 123 10.41 4.52 15.10
N LEU A 124 11.67 4.17 14.87
CA LEU A 124 12.05 3.33 13.73
C LEU A 124 11.67 1.87 14.00
N VAL A 125 10.91 1.28 13.08
CA VAL A 125 10.55 -0.14 13.06
C VAL A 125 11.26 -0.77 11.86
N LEU A 126 12.28 -1.59 12.13
CA LEU A 126 13.03 -2.25 11.06
C LEU A 126 12.25 -3.47 10.56
N LEU A 127 11.90 -3.47 9.26
CA LEU A 127 11.50 -4.70 8.57
C LEU A 127 12.75 -5.38 8.04
N LYS A 128 13.19 -6.41 8.76
CA LYS A 128 14.27 -7.27 8.29
C LYS A 128 13.79 -8.08 7.08
N HIS A 129 14.72 -8.34 6.16
CA HIS A 129 14.47 -9.11 4.94
C HIS A 129 13.23 -8.63 4.19
N PRO A 130 13.36 -7.57 3.37
CA PRO A 130 12.24 -7.05 2.59
C PRO A 130 11.57 -8.18 1.80
N PRO A 131 10.24 -8.35 1.91
CA PRO A 131 9.54 -9.52 1.40
C PRO A 131 9.51 -9.61 -0.13
N TYR A 132 9.82 -8.52 -0.82
CA TYR A 132 9.69 -8.40 -2.26
C TYR A 132 10.96 -7.86 -2.91
N ASP A 133 11.17 -8.23 -4.17
CA ASP A 133 12.32 -7.77 -4.97
C ASP A 133 12.20 -6.28 -5.32
N GLU A 134 10.95 -5.83 -5.52
CA GLU A 134 10.64 -4.46 -5.90
C GLU A 134 10.41 -3.56 -4.66
N PRO A 135 11.26 -2.53 -4.40
CA PRO A 135 11.17 -1.68 -3.22
C PRO A 135 9.82 -1.00 -3.02
N ARG A 136 9.15 -0.57 -4.10
CA ARG A 136 7.81 0.06 -3.96
C ARG A 136 6.77 -0.92 -3.43
N ARG A 137 6.91 -2.21 -3.74
CA ARG A 137 6.03 -3.26 -3.19
C ARG A 137 6.27 -3.44 -1.70
N ASN A 138 7.53 -3.38 -1.25
CA ASN A 138 7.88 -3.40 0.18
C ASN A 138 7.24 -2.22 0.92
N GLY A 139 7.25 -1.02 0.33
CA GLY A 139 6.55 0.15 0.87
C GLY A 139 5.03 -0.03 1.03
N LYS A 140 4.40 -0.96 0.31
CA LYS A 140 2.96 -1.24 0.47
C LYS A 140 2.64 -2.05 1.72
N VAL A 141 3.61 -2.75 2.29
CA VAL A 141 3.43 -3.52 3.53
C VAL A 141 3.02 -2.59 4.68
N PRO A 142 3.82 -1.58 5.09
CA PRO A 142 3.41 -0.72 6.19
C PRO A 142 2.27 0.24 5.83
N LYS A 143 2.13 0.58 4.55
CA LYS A 143 1.05 1.42 4.04
C LYS A 143 -0.32 0.75 4.13
N ILE A 144 -0.47 -0.43 3.56
CA ILE A 144 -1.76 -1.10 3.44
C ILE A 144 -2.02 -1.98 4.66
N LEU A 145 -1.00 -2.67 5.17
CA LEU A 145 -1.10 -3.62 6.29
C LEU A 145 -0.71 -3.02 7.65
N THR A 146 -0.90 -1.70 7.87
CA THR A 146 -0.66 -1.09 9.20
C THR A 146 -1.40 -1.83 10.32
N HIS A 147 -2.62 -2.31 10.05
CA HIS A 147 -3.43 -3.07 10.99
C HIS A 147 -2.84 -4.45 11.36
N ARG A 148 -2.05 -5.06 10.46
CA ARG A 148 -1.32 -6.30 10.76
C ARG A 148 -0.05 -5.99 11.54
N LEU A 149 0.72 -4.96 11.14
CA LEU A 149 1.96 -4.54 11.82
C LEU A 149 1.70 -4.08 13.25
N PHE A 150 0.63 -3.31 13.47
CA PHE A 150 0.29 -2.70 14.74
C PHE A 150 -1.11 -3.17 15.16
N PRO A 151 -1.28 -4.45 15.56
CA PRO A 151 -2.58 -5.08 15.74
C PRO A 151 -3.40 -4.53 16.92
N GLN A 152 -2.78 -3.69 17.76
CA GLN A 152 -3.45 -3.02 18.87
C GLN A 152 -3.98 -1.64 18.48
N ALA A 153 -3.64 -1.13 17.29
CA ALA A 153 -4.12 0.15 16.79
C ALA A 153 -5.63 0.09 16.54
N GLN A 154 -6.35 1.07 17.07
CA GLN A 154 -7.75 1.32 16.79
C GLN A 154 -7.89 2.36 15.67
N TYR A 155 -6.98 3.33 15.63
CA TYR A 155 -6.90 4.34 14.58
C TYR A 155 -5.49 4.43 14.02
N SER A 156 -5.37 4.63 12.71
CA SER A 156 -4.11 4.93 12.05
C SER A 156 -4.22 6.02 11.01
N ILE A 157 -3.14 6.79 10.87
CA ILE A 157 -2.90 7.74 9.80
C ILE A 157 -1.61 7.32 9.11
N TRP A 158 -1.70 6.81 7.88
CA TRP A 158 -0.55 6.60 7.01
C TRP A 158 -0.18 7.90 6.32
N ILE A 159 1.12 8.21 6.26
CA ILE A 159 1.70 9.33 5.50
C ILE A 159 2.90 8.83 4.68
N ASP A 160 2.98 9.25 3.42
CA ASP A 160 4.11 8.92 2.53
C ASP A 160 5.44 9.47 3.05
N GLY A 161 6.56 8.79 2.77
CA GLY A 161 7.88 9.13 3.35
C GLY A 161 8.37 10.54 3.02
N LYS A 162 7.98 11.07 1.84
CA LYS A 162 8.31 12.43 1.40
C LYS A 162 7.53 13.55 2.10
N MET A 163 6.58 13.21 2.96
CA MET A 163 5.62 14.17 3.51
C MET A 163 5.96 14.54 4.95
N GLU A 164 5.89 15.82 5.23
CA GLU A 164 5.90 16.35 6.59
C GLU A 164 4.46 16.63 7.04
N LEU A 165 4.04 16.03 8.15
CA LEU A 165 2.75 16.32 8.77
C LEU A 165 2.80 17.66 9.50
N ILE A 166 1.98 18.63 9.09
CA ILE A 166 1.95 19.99 9.68
C ILE A 166 0.69 20.29 10.49
N VAL A 167 -0.20 19.30 10.61
CA VAL A 167 -1.48 19.39 11.34
C VAL A 167 -1.51 18.31 12.43
N ASP A 168 -2.09 18.66 13.58
CA ASP A 168 -2.24 17.72 14.68
C ASP A 168 -3.09 16.49 14.28
N PRO A 169 -2.61 15.24 14.49
CA PRO A 169 -3.29 14.04 14.03
C PRO A 169 -4.66 13.83 14.70
N LEU A 170 -4.90 14.39 15.89
CA LEU A 170 -6.21 14.33 16.53
C LEU A 170 -7.25 15.14 15.75
N LEU A 171 -6.86 16.29 15.20
CA LEU A 171 -7.72 17.11 14.34
C LEU A 171 -8.01 16.40 13.00
N ILE A 172 -7.05 15.63 12.49
CA ILE A 172 -7.25 14.81 11.28
C ILE A 172 -8.31 13.73 11.54
N LEU A 173 -8.24 13.01 12.68
CA LEU A 173 -9.27 12.02 13.03
C LEU A 173 -10.64 12.69 13.22
N GLU A 174 -10.70 13.83 13.91
CA GLU A 174 -11.94 14.58 14.09
C GLU A 174 -12.57 14.97 12.75
N ARG A 175 -11.78 15.58 11.86
CA ARG A 175 -12.24 16.12 10.59
C ARG A 175 -12.70 15.04 9.62
N TYR A 176 -11.90 13.98 9.45
CA TYR A 176 -12.07 13.02 8.36
C TYR A 176 -12.80 11.75 8.76
N LEU A 177 -12.82 11.40 10.05
CA LEU A 177 -13.54 10.24 10.56
C LEU A 177 -14.75 10.66 11.40
N TRP A 178 -14.52 11.27 12.57
CA TRP A 178 -15.55 11.39 13.60
C TRP A 178 -16.69 12.34 13.23
N ARG A 179 -16.38 13.54 12.71
CA ARG A 179 -17.39 14.54 12.33
C ARG A 179 -18.36 14.01 11.28
N GLY A 180 -17.85 13.28 10.29
CA GLY A 180 -18.63 12.67 9.21
C GLY A 180 -19.14 11.26 9.51
N LYS A 181 -18.83 10.71 10.68
CA LYS A 181 -19.09 9.30 11.05
C LYS A 181 -18.53 8.31 10.00
N HIS A 182 -17.37 8.62 9.46
CA HIS A 182 -16.63 7.75 8.56
C HIS A 182 -15.62 6.92 9.35
N THR A 183 -15.31 5.72 8.86
CA THR A 183 -14.30 4.84 9.47
C THR A 183 -13.08 4.66 8.58
N PHE A 184 -13.14 5.12 7.33
CA PHE A 184 -12.04 5.10 6.38
C PHE A 184 -12.10 6.37 5.53
N ALA A 185 -10.98 7.08 5.44
CA ALA A 185 -10.84 8.26 4.60
C ALA A 185 -9.50 8.23 3.84
N ILE A 186 -9.55 8.70 2.59
CA ILE A 186 -8.39 8.73 1.69
C ILE A 186 -8.52 9.92 0.75
N ALA A 187 -7.40 10.52 0.35
CA ALA A 187 -7.44 11.63 -0.58
C ALA A 187 -7.84 11.14 -1.98
N GLN A 188 -8.57 11.97 -2.72
CA GLN A 188 -8.83 11.77 -4.13
C GLN A 188 -7.56 12.08 -4.94
N HIS A 189 -7.29 11.29 -5.98
CA HIS A 189 -6.21 11.61 -6.90
C HIS A 189 -6.50 12.92 -7.67
N LYS A 190 -5.46 13.74 -7.85
CA LYS A 190 -5.60 15.11 -8.39
C LYS A 190 -6.18 15.18 -9.80
N HIS A 191 -5.87 14.20 -10.64
CA HIS A 191 -6.15 14.26 -12.09
C HIS A 191 -7.00 13.10 -12.57
N HIS A 192 -6.57 11.86 -12.28
CA HIS A 192 -7.28 10.67 -12.72
C HIS A 192 -8.43 10.29 -11.81
N ARG A 193 -9.53 9.84 -12.42
CA ARG A 193 -10.68 9.27 -11.72
C ARG A 193 -10.90 7.82 -12.07
N SER A 194 -10.48 7.40 -13.26
CA SER A 194 -10.58 6.01 -13.72
C SER A 194 -9.23 5.29 -13.56
N ILE A 195 -9.25 4.04 -13.08
CA ILE A 195 -8.03 3.22 -13.01
C ILE A 195 -7.36 3.02 -14.38
N TYR A 196 -8.13 3.11 -15.48
CA TYR A 196 -7.62 3.02 -16.84
C TYR A 196 -6.81 4.27 -17.24
N GLU A 197 -7.22 5.46 -16.76
CA GLU A 197 -6.44 6.70 -16.94
C GLU A 197 -5.12 6.60 -16.17
N GLU A 198 -5.18 6.13 -14.92
CA GLU A 198 -4.00 5.94 -14.08
C GLU A 198 -3.08 4.86 -14.68
N ALA A 199 -3.61 3.77 -15.23
CA ALA A 199 -2.82 2.75 -15.91
C ALA A 199 -2.06 3.32 -17.11
N ASP A 200 -2.72 4.13 -17.96
CA ASP A 200 -2.06 4.79 -19.08
C ASP A 200 -0.95 5.75 -18.63
N SER A 201 -1.20 6.57 -17.60
CA SER A 201 -0.20 7.42 -16.96
C SER A 201 1.02 6.62 -16.48
N ASN A 202 0.79 5.50 -15.80
CA ASN A 202 1.85 4.62 -15.32
C ASN A 202 2.72 4.08 -16.47
N LYS A 203 2.10 3.67 -17.58
CA LYS A 203 2.82 3.21 -18.78
C LYS A 203 3.63 4.32 -19.43
N ARG A 204 3.11 5.54 -19.51
CA ARG A 204 3.81 6.70 -20.10
C ARG A 204 5.00 7.13 -19.25
N ARG A 205 4.82 7.16 -17.93
CA ARG A 205 5.83 7.54 -16.94
C ARG A 205 6.80 6.42 -16.58
N LYS A 206 6.73 5.28 -17.28
CA LYS A 206 7.57 4.09 -17.04
C LYS A 206 7.59 3.67 -15.57
N ARG A 207 6.41 3.65 -14.95
CA ARG A 207 6.28 3.31 -13.53
C ARG A 207 6.20 1.80 -13.29
N TYR A 208 5.97 1.00 -14.32
CA TYR A 208 6.05 -0.46 -14.27
C TYR A 208 6.06 -1.01 -15.70
N ALA A 209 6.32 -2.30 -15.87
CA ALA A 209 6.28 -2.97 -17.16
C ALA A 209 4.93 -2.73 -17.86
N ARG A 210 4.98 -2.11 -19.04
CA ARG A 210 3.78 -1.81 -19.84
C ARG A 210 2.89 -3.02 -20.12
N PRO A 211 3.42 -4.16 -20.62
CA PRO A 211 2.57 -5.32 -20.90
C PRO A 211 1.93 -5.91 -19.63
N LEU A 212 2.56 -5.75 -18.46
CA LEU A 212 2.01 -6.25 -17.20
C LEU A 212 0.89 -5.35 -16.66
N ILE A 213 1.01 -4.02 -16.84
CA ILE A 213 -0.09 -3.10 -16.56
C ILE A 213 -1.29 -3.41 -17.48
N ASP A 214 -1.05 -3.65 -18.76
CA ASP A 214 -2.12 -3.98 -19.71
C ASP A 214 -2.81 -5.31 -19.35
N LEU A 215 -2.04 -6.34 -18.99
CA LEU A 215 -2.59 -7.60 -18.51
C LEU A 215 -3.44 -7.41 -17.24
N HIS A 216 -2.93 -6.65 -16.27
CA HIS A 216 -3.65 -6.32 -15.02
C HIS A 216 -4.99 -5.64 -15.32
N MET A 217 -5.00 -4.63 -16.20
CA MET A 217 -6.23 -3.92 -16.56
C MET A 217 -7.19 -4.77 -17.39
N LYS A 218 -6.69 -5.66 -18.25
CA LYS A 218 -7.51 -6.59 -19.03
C LYS A 218 -8.27 -7.53 -18.11
N ILE A 219 -7.60 -8.10 -17.10
CA ILE A 219 -8.23 -8.95 -16.09
C ILE A 219 -9.35 -8.20 -15.38
N TYR A 220 -9.09 -6.99 -14.89
CA TYR A 220 -10.12 -6.20 -14.21
C TYR A 220 -11.30 -5.85 -15.11
N TYR A 221 -11.04 -5.49 -16.37
CA TYR A 221 -12.11 -5.18 -17.32
C TYR A 221 -12.96 -6.41 -17.67
N TYR A 222 -12.31 -7.57 -17.86
CA TYR A 222 -12.98 -8.86 -18.05
C TYR A 222 -13.89 -9.20 -16.86
N GLU A 223 -13.44 -8.90 -15.64
CA GLU A 223 -14.18 -9.10 -14.39
C GLU A 223 -15.27 -8.04 -14.14
N GLY A 224 -15.53 -7.17 -15.12
CA GLY A 224 -16.64 -6.23 -15.11
C GLY A 224 -16.31 -4.84 -14.57
N MET A 225 -15.06 -4.55 -14.21
CA MET A 225 -14.66 -3.19 -13.81
C MET A 225 -14.78 -2.25 -15.02
N LYS A 226 -15.84 -1.46 -15.10
CA LYS A 226 -16.00 -0.45 -16.15
C LYS A 226 -15.23 0.83 -15.79
N PRO A 227 -14.82 1.65 -16.78
CA PRO A 227 -14.27 2.98 -16.53
C PRO A 227 -15.11 3.79 -15.55
N TRP A 228 -14.45 4.64 -14.77
CA TRP A 228 -15.15 5.59 -13.93
C TRP A 228 -16.02 6.52 -14.78
N SER A 229 -17.22 6.83 -14.28
CA SER A 229 -18.12 7.84 -14.85
C SER A 229 -18.86 8.55 -13.72
N SER A 230 -19.47 9.71 -14.01
CA SER A 230 -20.27 10.47 -13.03
C SER A 230 -21.46 9.70 -12.44
N ASN A 231 -21.86 8.59 -13.07
CA ASN A 231 -22.96 7.74 -12.61
C ASN A 231 -22.52 6.73 -11.54
N LYS A 232 -21.20 6.56 -11.30
CA LYS A 232 -20.72 5.69 -10.21
C LYS A 232 -20.97 6.36 -8.86
N LYS A 233 -21.25 5.53 -7.84
CA LYS A 233 -21.43 5.99 -6.44
C LYS A 233 -20.14 6.60 -5.86
N THR A 234 -18.97 6.15 -6.31
CA THR A 234 -17.67 6.63 -5.84
C THR A 234 -17.27 7.91 -6.56
N ASN A 235 -16.72 8.89 -5.83
CA ASN A 235 -16.22 10.13 -6.42
C ASN A 235 -15.06 9.92 -7.42
N SER A 236 -14.33 8.82 -7.26
CA SER A 236 -13.21 8.38 -8.10
C SER A 236 -12.89 6.92 -7.77
N ASP A 237 -12.36 6.18 -8.74
CA ASP A 237 -11.76 4.86 -8.54
C ASP A 237 -10.27 4.95 -8.12
N VAL A 238 -9.66 6.13 -8.29
CA VAL A 238 -8.23 6.37 -8.08
C VAL A 238 -7.99 7.26 -6.85
N PRO A 239 -7.33 6.74 -5.81
CA PRO A 239 -6.95 7.52 -4.64
C PRO A 239 -5.60 8.24 -4.84
N GLU A 240 -5.41 9.33 -4.11
CA GLU A 240 -4.09 9.81 -3.72
C GLU A 240 -3.67 9.04 -2.46
N GLY A 241 -2.95 7.95 -2.67
CA GLY A 241 -2.57 7.04 -1.60
C GLY A 241 -1.50 7.58 -0.67
N ALA A 242 -1.02 8.81 -0.86
CA ALA A 242 0.00 9.40 0.00
C ALA A 242 -0.48 9.67 1.45
N VAL A 243 -1.81 9.65 1.68
CA VAL A 243 -2.42 9.70 3.01
C VAL A 243 -3.58 8.71 3.12
N ILE A 244 -3.65 7.96 4.22
CA ILE A 244 -4.78 7.06 4.52
C ILE A 244 -5.14 7.21 5.99
N ILE A 245 -6.39 7.52 6.29
CA ILE A 245 -6.89 7.74 7.65
C ILE A 245 -7.95 6.68 7.93
N ARG A 246 -7.79 5.88 8.97
CA ARG A 246 -8.70 4.75 9.20
C ARG A 246 -8.88 4.39 10.67
N GLU A 247 -10.10 4.00 10.98
CA GLU A 247 -10.45 3.16 12.11
C GLU A 247 -10.32 1.68 11.70
N HIS A 248 -9.73 0.87 12.57
CA HIS A 248 -9.45 -0.55 12.34
C HIS A 248 -10.64 -1.45 12.67
N THR A 249 -11.71 -1.30 11.88
CA THR A 249 -12.87 -2.19 11.90
C THR A 249 -12.62 -3.47 11.10
N ALA A 250 -13.45 -4.51 11.31
CA ALA A 250 -13.33 -5.76 10.56
C ALA A 250 -13.39 -5.55 9.04
N ILE A 251 -14.30 -4.71 8.55
CA ILE A 251 -14.45 -4.44 7.10
C ILE A 251 -13.30 -3.61 6.53
N ASN A 252 -12.76 -2.65 7.28
CA ASN A 252 -11.62 -1.84 6.83
C ASN A 252 -10.32 -2.65 6.80
N ASN A 253 -10.16 -3.57 7.76
CA ASN A 253 -9.04 -4.50 7.78
C ASN A 253 -9.16 -5.52 6.64
N LEU A 254 -10.35 -6.06 6.39
CA LEU A 254 -10.61 -6.92 5.23
C LEU A 254 -10.31 -6.20 3.92
N PHE A 255 -10.82 -4.98 3.73
CA PHE A 255 -10.50 -4.15 2.56
C PHE A 255 -8.99 -4.00 2.39
N SER A 256 -8.28 -3.70 3.48
CA SER A 256 -6.82 -3.55 3.46
C SER A 256 -6.12 -4.86 3.06
N CYS A 257 -6.57 -6.01 3.56
CA CYS A 257 -6.05 -7.31 3.15
C CYS A 257 -6.27 -7.60 1.66
N LEU A 258 -7.49 -7.39 1.17
CA LEU A 258 -7.83 -7.62 -0.23
C LEU A 258 -7.07 -6.66 -1.16
N TRP A 259 -6.95 -5.40 -0.78
CA TRP A 259 -6.17 -4.42 -1.51
C TRP A 259 -4.69 -4.80 -1.58
N PHE A 260 -4.12 -5.25 -0.46
CA PHE A 260 -2.75 -5.74 -0.45
C PHE A 260 -2.58 -7.01 -1.29
N ASN A 261 -3.53 -7.94 -1.26
CA ASN A 261 -3.49 -9.16 -2.07
C ASN A 261 -3.50 -8.86 -3.57
N GLU A 262 -4.31 -7.90 -4.02
CA GLU A 262 -4.28 -7.44 -5.42
C GLU A 262 -2.95 -6.81 -5.78
N VAL A 263 -2.37 -5.99 -4.89
CA VAL A 263 -1.00 -5.47 -5.07
C VAL A 263 -0.04 -6.63 -5.20
N HIS A 264 0.01 -7.54 -4.22
CA HIS A 264 0.90 -8.70 -4.19
C HIS A 264 0.80 -9.57 -5.44
N LEU A 265 -0.41 -9.82 -5.91
CA LEU A 265 -0.69 -10.68 -7.07
C LEU A 265 -0.36 -9.98 -8.40
N PHE A 266 -0.56 -8.67 -8.50
CA PHE A 266 -0.36 -7.90 -9.72
C PHE A 266 0.79 -6.88 -9.57
N THR A 267 0.53 -5.63 -9.94
CA THR A 267 1.53 -4.57 -9.97
C THR A 267 1.64 -3.88 -8.60
N PRO A 268 2.81 -3.29 -8.24
CA PRO A 268 2.97 -2.53 -7.01
C PRO A 268 2.26 -1.16 -7.03
N ARG A 269 1.44 -0.87 -8.06
CA ARG A 269 0.73 0.39 -8.24
C ARG A 269 -0.64 0.29 -7.57
N ASP A 270 -0.65 0.56 -6.27
CA ASP A 270 -1.81 0.46 -5.38
C ASP A 270 -3.02 1.30 -5.83
N GLN A 271 -2.80 2.37 -6.59
CA GLN A 271 -3.86 3.16 -7.20
C GLN A 271 -4.70 2.39 -8.23
N LEU A 272 -4.11 1.39 -8.90
CA LEU A 272 -4.81 0.55 -9.88
C LEU A 272 -5.75 -0.46 -9.22
N SER A 273 -5.40 -0.95 -8.04
CA SER A 273 -6.16 -1.99 -7.34
C SER A 273 -7.18 -1.44 -6.34
N PHE A 274 -7.01 -0.22 -5.82
CA PHE A 274 -7.93 0.37 -4.82
C PHE A 274 -9.38 0.37 -5.30
N GLY A 275 -9.64 1.01 -6.46
CA GLY A 275 -10.98 1.14 -7.01
C GLY A 275 -11.59 -0.20 -7.40
N TYR A 276 -10.77 -1.16 -7.81
CA TYR A 276 -11.20 -2.52 -8.12
C TYR A 276 -11.67 -3.26 -6.86
N VAL A 277 -10.92 -3.21 -5.76
CA VAL A 277 -11.33 -3.83 -4.50
C VAL A 277 -12.58 -3.17 -3.92
N ALA A 278 -12.68 -1.84 -4.02
CA ALA A 278 -13.90 -1.12 -3.63
C ALA A 278 -15.11 -1.56 -4.48
N TYR A 279 -14.94 -1.69 -5.79
CA TYR A 279 -15.97 -2.23 -6.70
C TYR A 279 -16.42 -3.64 -6.30
N ARG A 280 -15.47 -4.55 -6.04
CA ARG A 280 -15.76 -5.94 -5.67
C ARG A 280 -16.47 -6.08 -4.33
N LEU A 281 -16.20 -5.19 -3.37
CA LEU A 281 -16.86 -5.17 -2.06
C LEU A 281 -18.19 -4.42 -2.05
N GLY A 282 -18.44 -3.56 -3.05
CA GLY A 282 -19.67 -2.80 -3.18
C GLY A 282 -20.05 -2.03 -1.93
N ASP A 283 -21.32 -2.09 -1.54
CA ASP A 283 -21.86 -1.32 -0.41
C ASP A 283 -21.35 -1.77 0.97
N ALA A 284 -20.64 -2.91 1.05
CA ALA A 284 -20.04 -3.38 2.30
C ALA A 284 -18.89 -2.46 2.74
N PHE A 285 -18.09 -1.95 1.80
CA PHE A 285 -16.98 -1.05 2.11
C PHE A 285 -17.38 0.40 1.85
N LYS A 286 -17.49 1.19 2.93
CA LYS A 286 -17.79 2.62 2.86
C LYS A 286 -16.53 3.41 3.20
N PHE A 287 -16.22 4.39 2.37
CA PHE A 287 -15.06 5.25 2.57
C PHE A 287 -15.39 6.68 2.18
N PHE A 288 -14.70 7.63 2.82
CA PHE A 288 -14.77 9.04 2.50
C PHE A 288 -13.57 9.44 1.64
N MET A 289 -13.84 9.93 0.44
CA MET A 289 -12.79 10.42 -0.44
C MET A 289 -12.80 11.95 -0.46
N PHE A 290 -11.83 12.55 0.23
CA PHE A 290 -11.72 14.02 0.34
C PHE A 290 -10.89 14.60 -0.80
N LEU A 291 -11.11 15.88 -1.11
CA LEU A 291 -10.50 16.53 -2.26
C LEU A 291 -8.98 16.69 -2.08
N ASN A 292 -8.24 16.56 -3.19
CA ASN A 292 -6.78 16.74 -3.20
C ASN A 292 -6.31 18.13 -2.75
N CYS A 293 -7.15 19.17 -2.82
CA CYS A 293 -6.79 20.49 -2.29
C CYS A 293 -6.61 20.49 -0.77
N GLU A 294 -7.41 19.71 -0.03
CA GLU A 294 -7.29 19.59 1.42
C GLU A 294 -6.00 18.88 1.82
N TYR A 295 -5.52 17.95 1.00
CA TYR A 295 -4.24 17.27 1.20
C TYR A 295 -3.06 18.27 1.34
N ASN A 296 -3.03 19.35 0.55
CA ASN A 296 -1.96 20.35 0.64
C ASN A 296 -2.05 21.23 1.92
N SER A 297 -3.17 21.18 2.64
CA SER A 297 -3.32 21.88 3.93
C SER A 297 -2.83 21.06 5.11
N LEU A 298 -2.64 19.75 4.92
CA LEU A 298 -2.24 18.81 5.96
C LEU A 298 -0.73 18.55 5.97
N PHE A 299 -0.06 18.81 4.85
CA PHE A 299 1.31 18.36 4.63
C PHE A 299 2.18 19.35 3.85
N VAL A 300 3.48 19.36 4.16
CA VAL A 300 4.52 19.90 3.29
C VAL A 300 5.13 18.74 2.50
N LEU A 301 5.28 18.91 1.19
CA LEU A 301 5.84 17.91 0.29
C LEU A 301 7.31 18.21 0.03
N HIS A 302 8.16 17.22 0.30
CA HIS A 302 9.59 17.29 0.03
C HIS A 302 9.93 16.50 -1.24
N PRO A 303 10.98 16.88 -1.97
CA PRO A 303 11.45 16.10 -3.11
C PRO A 303 12.07 14.78 -2.65
N HIS A 304 11.91 13.73 -3.45
CA HIS A 304 12.60 12.47 -3.24
C HIS A 304 14.12 12.67 -3.30
N THR A 305 14.88 11.88 -2.55
CA THR A 305 16.35 11.96 -2.54
C THR A 305 16.97 11.48 -3.84
N ARG A 306 16.25 10.63 -4.58
CA ARG A 306 16.65 10.07 -5.87
C ARG A 306 15.43 9.69 -6.71
N GLU A 307 15.66 9.43 -7.99
CA GLU A 307 14.64 8.78 -8.82
C GLU A 307 14.61 7.27 -8.55
N HIS A 308 13.40 6.70 -8.53
CA HIS A 308 13.23 5.26 -8.42
C HIS A 308 13.37 4.68 -9.82
N SER A 309 14.23 3.66 -9.96
CA SER A 309 14.33 2.88 -11.18
C SER A 309 14.43 1.40 -10.81
N SER A 310 13.59 0.57 -11.44
CA SER A 310 13.64 -0.88 -11.29
C SER A 310 13.74 -1.54 -12.67
N PRO A 311 14.52 -2.64 -12.83
CA PRO A 311 14.70 -3.28 -14.14
C PRO A 311 13.38 -3.63 -14.83
N ILE A 312 12.35 -4.02 -14.06
CA ILE A 312 11.03 -4.37 -14.58
C ILE A 312 10.32 -3.21 -15.31
N GLU A 313 10.65 -1.96 -14.99
CA GLU A 313 10.05 -0.78 -15.63
C GLU A 313 10.44 -0.62 -17.10
N TRP A 314 11.55 -1.27 -17.51
CA TRP A 314 12.11 -1.18 -18.84
C TRP A 314 11.60 -2.23 -19.81
N VAL A 315 10.82 -3.19 -19.31
CA VAL A 315 10.21 -4.26 -20.10
C VAL A 315 9.18 -3.69 -21.07
N LYS A 316 9.38 -3.93 -22.37
CA LYS A 316 8.51 -3.49 -23.46
C LYS A 316 7.60 -4.61 -23.96
N GLN A 317 8.09 -5.85 -23.94
CA GLN A 317 7.38 -7.03 -24.45
C GLN A 317 7.41 -8.18 -23.44
N LEU A 318 6.41 -9.05 -23.47
CA LEU A 318 6.30 -10.18 -22.51
C LEU A 318 7.42 -11.21 -22.67
N ASP A 319 8.02 -11.34 -23.87
CA ASP A 319 9.11 -12.28 -24.13
C ASP A 319 10.44 -11.84 -23.48
N GLU A 320 10.65 -10.53 -23.29
CA GLU A 320 11.79 -9.98 -22.55
C GLU A 320 11.83 -10.48 -21.09
N LEU A 321 10.66 -10.74 -20.48
CA LEU A 321 10.56 -11.33 -19.14
C LEU A 321 11.03 -12.78 -19.07
N LYS A 322 11.06 -13.50 -20.20
CA LYS A 322 11.49 -14.90 -20.28
C LYS A 322 13.00 -15.05 -20.48
N LYS A 323 13.67 -13.99 -20.98
CA LYS A 323 15.07 -14.03 -21.45
C LYS A 323 16.08 -13.41 -20.48
N GLY A 324 15.66 -12.90 -19.32
CA GLY A 324 16.57 -12.26 -18.37
C GLY A 324 16.04 -12.13 -16.94
N ASN A 325 16.84 -11.49 -16.08
CA ASN A 325 16.55 -11.28 -14.64
C ASN A 325 15.53 -10.15 -14.38
N LEU A 326 14.60 -9.91 -15.30
CA LEU A 326 13.62 -8.81 -15.24
C LEU A 326 12.31 -9.20 -14.55
N LYS A 327 12.12 -10.51 -14.31
CA LYS A 327 10.95 -11.07 -13.65
C LYS A 327 11.12 -10.99 -12.14
N GLU A 328 10.13 -10.39 -11.45
CA GLU A 328 10.04 -10.48 -10.00
C GLU A 328 9.86 -11.95 -9.57
N SER A 329 10.70 -12.40 -8.64
CA SER A 329 10.63 -13.73 -8.03
C SER A 329 9.73 -13.73 -6.79
N ARG A 330 9.65 -12.60 -6.10
CA ARG A 330 8.84 -12.39 -4.90
C ARG A 330 7.82 -11.29 -5.16
N GLY A 331 6.68 -11.64 -5.76
CA GLY A 331 5.57 -10.71 -6.08
C GLY A 331 5.09 -10.83 -7.53
N GLY A 332 3.94 -10.23 -7.85
CA GLY A 332 3.39 -10.22 -9.20
C GLY A 332 2.93 -11.59 -9.72
N LEU A 333 2.61 -12.53 -8.81
CA LEU A 333 2.37 -13.93 -9.16
C LEU A 333 1.27 -14.13 -10.20
N GLY A 334 0.17 -13.37 -10.13
CA GLY A 334 -0.94 -13.47 -11.09
C GLY A 334 -0.60 -12.92 -12.47
N LEU A 335 0.52 -12.22 -12.61
CA LEU A 335 1.07 -11.83 -13.92
C LEU A 335 1.91 -12.96 -14.54
N PHE A 336 2.22 -14.00 -13.76
CA PHE A 336 3.03 -15.15 -14.16
C PHE A 336 2.25 -16.46 -14.17
N THR A 337 1.08 -16.50 -13.52
CA THR A 337 0.13 -17.60 -13.57
C THR A 337 -0.93 -17.29 -14.63
N PRO A 338 -1.23 -18.22 -15.58
CA PRO A 338 -2.28 -18.01 -16.58
C PRO A 338 -3.61 -17.65 -15.92
N TYR A 339 -4.24 -16.57 -16.39
CA TYR A 339 -5.59 -16.20 -15.97
C TYR A 339 -6.62 -17.15 -16.62
N PRO A 340 -7.64 -17.64 -15.89
CA PRO A 340 -8.57 -18.64 -16.41
C PRO A 340 -9.59 -18.12 -17.45
N GLY A 341 -9.78 -16.80 -17.55
CA GLY A 341 -10.67 -16.18 -18.55
C GLY A 341 -9.97 -15.90 -19.88
N ASP A 342 -10.76 -15.85 -20.96
CA ASP A 342 -10.26 -15.42 -22.28
C ASP A 342 -10.00 -13.90 -22.29
N LEU A 343 -8.74 -13.52 -22.35
CA LEU A 343 -8.29 -12.12 -22.40
C LEU A 343 -7.95 -11.64 -23.82
N ASP A 344 -7.99 -12.52 -24.82
CA ASP A 344 -7.61 -12.19 -26.19
C ASP A 344 -8.67 -11.32 -26.86
N SER A 345 -9.94 -11.58 -26.55
CA SER A 345 -11.09 -10.76 -26.99
C SER A 345 -11.26 -9.46 -26.20
N VAL A 346 -10.50 -9.26 -25.11
CA VAL A 346 -10.64 -8.09 -24.23
C VAL A 346 -9.91 -6.87 -24.79
N VAL A 347 -10.70 -5.88 -25.20
CA VAL A 347 -10.21 -4.56 -25.62
C VAL A 347 -10.34 -3.57 -24.48
N LEU A 348 -9.22 -2.98 -24.06
CA LEU A 348 -9.21 -1.94 -23.04
C LEU A 348 -9.88 -0.66 -23.54
N PRO A 349 -10.59 0.06 -22.65
CA PRO A 349 -11.26 1.31 -23.00
C PRO A 349 -10.25 2.36 -23.47
N ASN A 350 -10.64 3.17 -24.46
CA ASN A 350 -9.80 4.27 -24.91
C ASN A 350 -9.72 5.36 -23.82
N VAL A 351 -8.52 5.88 -23.57
CA VAL A 351 -8.25 6.88 -22.55
C VAL A 351 -8.05 8.23 -23.22
N THR A 352 -8.99 9.15 -23.01
CA THR A 352 -8.85 10.53 -23.48
C THR A 352 -8.05 11.35 -22.47
N ARG A 353 -6.99 12.02 -22.94
CA ARG A 353 -6.14 12.85 -22.07
C ARG A 353 -6.91 14.09 -21.62
N THR A 354 -7.11 14.20 -20.32
CA THR A 354 -7.75 15.38 -19.70
C THR A 354 -6.72 16.36 -19.11
N SER A 355 -5.44 15.98 -18.99
CA SER A 355 -4.37 16.91 -18.57
C SER A 355 -2.99 16.51 -19.11
N LYS A 356 -2.06 17.48 -19.24
CA LYS A 356 -0.66 17.22 -19.63
C LYS A 356 0.14 16.48 -18.55
N ALA A 357 -0.26 16.64 -17.29
CA ALA A 357 0.36 16.02 -16.12
C ALA A 357 -0.34 14.71 -15.71
N GLY A 358 -1.28 14.23 -16.53
CA GLY A 358 -2.04 13.02 -16.33
C GLY A 358 -1.72 12.03 -17.42
#